data_AF-T0T2G9-F1
#
_entry.id   AF-T0T2G9-F1
#
_cell.length_a   1.000
_cell.length_b   1.000
_cell.length_c   1.000
_cell.angle_alpha   90.00
_cell.angle_beta   90.00
_cell.angle_gamma   90.00
#
_symmetry.space_group_name_H-M   'P 1'
#
loop_
_entity.id
_entity.type
_entity.pdbx_description
1 polymer ?
#
loop_
_entity_poly.entity_id
_entity_poly.type
_entity_poly.pdbx_seq_one_letter_code
_entity_poly.pdbx_strand_id
1 'polypeptide(L)'
;MQFIVKGKASGKIVKSLEITRDDFELNLMDFLLRNSIPVASSCAGVGICKKCTTASGLLSCSLALYDYINLFGATIEFDYL
;
A
#
# COMPACT_ATOMS: atom_id res chain seq x y z
N MET A 1 9.83 -1.07 -12.08
CA MET A 1 9.42 0.31 -11.71
C MET A 1 9.55 0.45 -10.19
N GLN A 2 9.84 1.64 -9.63
CA GLN A 2 9.96 1.78 -8.16
C GLN A 2 8.66 2.26 -7.52
N PHE A 3 8.29 1.64 -6.40
CA PHE A 3 7.20 2.05 -5.51
C PHE A 3 7.76 2.61 -4.22
N ILE A 4 7.34 3.81 -3.85
CA ILE A 4 7.90 4.52 -2.70
C ILE A 4 6.90 4.47 -1.54
N VAL A 5 7.34 3.96 -0.40
CA VAL A 5 6.57 3.96 0.85
C VAL A 5 7.10 5.09 1.72
N LYS A 6 6.22 6.03 2.09
CA LYS A 6 6.54 7.18 2.94
C LYS A 6 5.71 7.17 4.23
N GLY A 7 6.33 7.60 5.32
CA GLY A 7 5.61 7.92 6.55
C GLY A 7 5.04 9.33 6.43
N LYS A 8 3.73 9.48 6.55
CA LYS A 8 3.05 10.77 6.36
C LYS A 8 3.43 11.80 7.43
N ALA A 9 3.63 11.35 8.68
CA ALA A 9 4.01 12.21 9.80
C ALA A 9 5.46 12.74 9.69
N SER A 10 6.38 11.93 9.16
CA SER A 10 7.80 12.29 9.06
C SER A 10 8.21 12.80 7.67
N GLY A 11 7.40 12.54 6.64
CA GLY A 11 7.73 12.78 5.23
C GLY A 11 8.88 11.90 4.70
N LYS A 12 9.44 11.01 5.52
CA LYS A 12 10.60 10.21 5.18
C LYS A 12 10.20 9.02 4.31
N ILE A 13 11.07 8.68 3.37
CA ILE A 13 10.99 7.42 2.64
C ILE A 13 11.34 6.31 3.61
N VAL A 14 10.36 5.46 3.92
CA VAL A 14 10.51 4.29 4.80
C VAL A 14 11.13 3.14 4.01
N LYS A 15 10.68 2.96 2.76
CA LYS A 15 11.19 1.90 1.88
C LYS A 15 10.94 2.22 0.42
N SER A 16 11.87 1.82 -0.43
CA SER A 16 11.66 1.77 -1.88
C SER A 16 11.55 0.31 -2.29
N LEU A 17 10.44 -0.04 -2.95
CA LEU A 17 10.14 -1.39 -3.39
C LEU A 17 10.25 -1.45 -4.92
N GLU A 18 10.79 -2.54 -5.43
CA GLU A 18 10.79 -2.79 -6.86
C GLU A 18 9.51 -3.51 -7.25
N ILE A 19 8.80 -2.98 -8.24
CA ILE A 19 7.59 -3.59 -8.80
C ILE A 19 7.96 -4.37 -10.05
N THR A 20 7.59 -5.64 -10.05
CA THR A 20 7.59 -6.53 -11.21
C THR A 20 6.20 -6.66 -11.80
N ARG A 21 6.07 -7.25 -13.00
CA ARG A 21 4.75 -7.43 -13.63
C ARG A 21 3.86 -8.37 -12.83
N ASP A 22 4.43 -9.36 -12.14
CA ASP A 22 3.68 -10.31 -11.33
C ASP A 22 3.02 -9.64 -10.10
N ASP A 23 3.56 -8.51 -9.65
CA ASP A 23 3.01 -7.77 -8.52
C ASP A 23 1.76 -6.95 -8.87
N PHE A 24 1.49 -6.72 -10.16
CA PHE A 24 0.34 -5.94 -10.60
C PHE A 24 -1.00 -6.62 -10.32
N GLU A 25 -1.02 -7.94 -10.25
CA GLU A 25 -2.21 -8.72 -9.91
C GLU A 25 -2.48 -8.76 -8.40
N LEU A 26 -1.49 -8.40 -7.58
CA LEU A 26 -1.67 -8.32 -6.13
C LEU A 26 -2.51 -7.09 -5.78
N ASN A 27 -3.36 -7.22 -4.76
CA ASN A 27 -3.89 -6.03 -4.12
C ASN A 27 -2.77 -5.30 -3.36
N LEU A 28 -2.95 -4.00 -3.17
CA LEU A 28 -1.95 -3.14 -2.55
C LEU A 28 -1.54 -3.64 -1.14
N MET A 29 -2.48 -4.16 -0.35
CA MET A 29 -2.19 -4.74 0.96
C MET A 29 -1.25 -5.95 0.86
N ASP A 30 -1.54 -6.90 -0.02
CA ASP A 30 -0.75 -8.12 -0.19
C ASP A 30 0.64 -7.81 -0.73
N PHE A 31 0.75 -6.86 -1.67
CA PHE A 31 2.05 -6.38 -2.14
C PHE A 31 2.90 -5.80 -0.99
N LEU A 32 2.30 -5.00 -0.11
CA LEU A 32 2.99 -4.41 1.04
C LEU A 32 3.41 -5.47 2.07
N LEU A 33 2.52 -6.40 2.40
CA LEU A 33 2.80 -7.50 3.33
C LEU A 33 3.91 -8.42 2.79
N ARG A 34 3.87 -8.75 1.50
CA ARG A 34 4.93 -9.53 0.81
C ARG A 34 6.29 -8.86 0.90
N ASN A 35 6.31 -7.53 0.90
CA ASN A 35 7.52 -6.70 1.06
C ASN A 35 7.85 -6.36 2.53
N SER A 36 7.20 -7.05 3.48
CA SER A 36 7.38 -6.87 4.93
C SER A 36 7.10 -5.44 5.42
N ILE A 37 6.22 -4.70 4.73
CA ILE A 37 5.66 -3.45 5.23
C ILE A 37 4.47 -3.83 6.13
N PRO A 38 4.49 -3.52 7.43
CA PRO A 38 3.38 -3.84 8.31
C PRO A 38 2.17 -2.99 7.90
N VAL A 39 1.07 -3.66 7.59
CA VAL A 39 -0.22 -3.02 7.29
C VAL A 39 -1.26 -3.53 8.28
N ALA A 40 -2.13 -2.65 8.77
CA ALA A 40 -3.18 -3.00 9.73
C ALA A 40 -4.27 -3.91 9.10
N SER A 41 -3.98 -5.20 8.92
CA SER A 41 -4.89 -6.19 8.33
C SER A 41 -5.64 -7.01 9.39
N SER A 42 -6.39 -6.33 10.28
CA SER A 42 -7.19 -7.03 11.30
C SER A 42 -8.37 -7.83 10.74
N CYS A 43 -8.70 -7.68 9.45
CA CYS A 43 -9.75 -8.44 8.79
C CYS A 43 -9.24 -9.28 7.62
N ALA A 44 -7.94 -9.61 7.54
CA ALA A 44 -7.41 -10.43 6.45
C ALA A 44 -7.80 -9.93 5.04
N GLY A 45 -7.85 -8.60 4.85
CA GLY A 45 -8.17 -7.99 3.56
C GLY A 45 -9.65 -7.92 3.16
N VAL A 46 -10.62 -8.33 4.00
CA VAL A 46 -12.06 -8.28 3.61
C VAL A 46 -12.69 -6.88 3.69
N GLY A 47 -11.93 -5.84 4.08
CA GLY A 47 -12.39 -4.45 4.11
C GLY A 47 -13.31 -4.04 5.26
N ILE A 48 -13.79 -4.98 6.08
CA ILE A 48 -14.73 -4.69 7.19
C ILE A 48 -14.08 -3.93 8.36
N CYS A 49 -12.76 -4.09 8.58
CA CYS A 49 -12.10 -3.42 9.71
C CYS A 49 -11.89 -1.92 9.51
N LYS A 50 -11.83 -1.45 8.26
CA LYS A 50 -11.54 -0.05 7.88
C LYS A 50 -10.25 0.53 8.50
N LYS A 51 -9.27 -0.31 8.87
CA LYS A 51 -8.03 0.11 9.55
C LYS A 51 -6.87 0.37 8.61
N CYS A 52 -6.85 -0.26 7.43
CA CYS A 52 -5.75 -0.19 6.48
C CYS A 52 -5.93 0.93 5.44
N THR A 53 -6.48 2.06 5.88
CA THR A 53 -6.76 3.24 5.06
C THR A 53 -5.46 3.95 4.69
N THR A 54 -5.29 4.20 3.40
CA THR A 54 -4.19 4.99 2.85
C THR A 54 -4.47 6.48 3.04
N ALA A 55 -3.46 7.35 2.88
CA ALA A 55 -3.66 8.80 2.93
C ALA A 55 -4.74 9.32 1.95
N SER A 56 -4.98 8.59 0.85
CA SER A 56 -6.03 8.89 -0.14
C SER A 56 -7.46 8.50 0.31
N GLY A 57 -7.64 7.97 1.53
CA GLY A 57 -8.95 7.56 2.05
C GLY A 57 -9.42 6.18 1.58
N LEU A 58 -8.63 5.51 0.74
CA LEU A 58 -8.92 4.16 0.24
C LEU A 58 -8.34 3.08 1.13
N LEU A 59 -9.03 1.94 1.23
CA LEU A 59 -8.50 0.76 1.91
C LEU A 59 -7.45 0.09 1.04
N SER A 60 -6.27 -0.16 1.58
CA SER A 60 -5.20 -0.86 0.85
C SER A 60 -5.59 -2.26 0.36
N CYS A 61 -6.62 -2.89 0.95
CA CYS A 61 -7.14 -4.18 0.49
C CYS A 61 -8.22 -4.09 -0.59
N SER A 62 -8.68 -2.89 -0.98
CA SER A 62 -9.81 -2.75 -1.91
C SER A 62 -9.41 -2.54 -3.38
N LEU A 63 -8.12 -2.42 -3.69
CA LEU A 63 -7.63 -2.13 -5.05
C LEU A 63 -6.40 -2.97 -5.40
N ALA A 64 -6.31 -3.34 -6.68
CA ALA A 64 -5.10 -3.90 -7.26
C ALA A 64 -3.97 -2.86 -7.24
N LEU A 65 -2.72 -3.33 -7.11
CA LEU A 65 -1.54 -2.46 -7.14
C LEU A 65 -1.47 -1.67 -8.44
N TYR A 66 -1.79 -2.30 -9.56
CA TYR A 66 -1.85 -1.65 -10.87
C TYR A 66 -2.84 -0.48 -10.91
N ASP A 67 -4.06 -0.70 -10.42
CA ASP A 67 -5.10 0.34 -10.39
C ASP A 67 -4.69 1.49 -9.47
N TYR A 68 -4.13 1.16 -8.31
CA TYR A 68 -3.62 2.17 -7.38
C TYR A 68 -2.55 3.06 -8.04
N ILE A 69 -1.57 2.46 -8.72
CA ILE A 69 -0.50 3.20 -9.38
C ILE A 69 -1.05 4.10 -10.49
N ASN A 70 -2.03 3.64 -11.26
CA ASN A 70 -2.62 4.46 -12.33
C ASN A 70 -3.44 5.64 -11.79
N LEU A 71 -4.08 5.49 -10.62
CA LEU A 71 -4.92 6.53 -10.03
C LEU A 71 -4.13 7.53 -9.17
N PHE A 72 -3.16 7.04 -8.39
CA PHE A 72 -2.48 7.81 -7.34
C PHE A 72 -0.97 7.92 -7.55
N GLY A 73 -0.41 7.20 -8.53
CA GLY A 73 1.02 7.10 -8.77
C GLY A 73 1.72 6.03 -7.92
N ALA A 74 3.03 5.91 -8.10
CA ALA A 74 3.84 4.88 -7.44
C ALA A 74 4.35 5.29 -6.05
N THR A 75 3.61 6.13 -5.32
CA THR A 75 3.94 6.54 -3.95
C THR A 75 2.75 6.31 -3.04
N ILE A 76 2.99 5.68 -1.89
CA ILE A 76 1.99 5.51 -0.84
C ILE A 76 2.46 6.18 0.45
N GLU A 77 1.52 6.81 1.14
CA GLU A 77 1.74 7.46 2.42
C GLU A 77 0.91 6.76 3.50
N PHE A 78 1.57 6.42 4.61
CA PHE A 78 0.95 5.81 5.79
C PHE A 78 1.00 6.76 6.98
N ASP A 79 -0.13 6.91 7.67
CA ASP A 79 -0.23 7.70 8.90
C ASP A 79 0.49 7.05 10.10
N TYR A 80 0.73 5.72 10.08
CA TYR A 80 1.20 4.94 11.24
C TYR A 80 2.60 4.31 11.09
N LEU A 81 3.38 4.70 10.06
CA LEU A 81 4.78 4.28 9.88
C LEU A 81 5.77 5.36 10.31
#